data_AF-A0A517R810-F1
#
_entry.id   AF-A0A517R810-F1
#
_cell.length_a   1.000
_cell.length_b   1.000
_cell.length_c   1.000
_cell.angle_alpha   90.00
_cell.angle_beta   90.00
_cell.angle_gamma   90.00
#
_symmetry.space_group_name_H-M   'P 1'
#
loop_
_entity.id
_entity.type
_entity.pdbx_description
1 polymer ?
#
loop_
_entity_poly.entity_id
_entity_poly.type
_entity_poly.pdbx_seq_one_letter_code
_entity_poly.pdbx_strand_id
1 'polypeptide(L)'
;MSEQDWKALLANLNIITNGDKVTPVSTETLVTFERKQGIKLPSSYRSYCRVFGAGQFANLFNIAIPGYSGRSPTYSVEYLSNSQIELADQLAELGTDASQIKRSIFFSFDLIGSNHFFDPEDITDKHKTEYAVYTLFRNCDVQRSAIYFWEFITLSCLGNK
;
A
#
# COMPACT_ATOMS: atom_id res chain seq x y z
N MET A 1 10.12 -10.18 -4.45
CA MET A 1 9.34 -11.20 -3.71
C MET A 1 8.42 -11.93 -4.69
N SER A 2 8.27 -13.25 -4.60
CA SER A 2 7.44 -14.05 -5.53
C SER A 2 6.02 -14.26 -5.01
N GLU A 3 5.12 -14.77 -5.86
CA GLU A 3 3.78 -15.20 -5.42
C GLU A 3 3.82 -16.40 -4.48
N GLN A 4 4.81 -17.28 -4.61
CA GLN A 4 4.97 -18.45 -3.76
C GLN A 4 5.25 -18.03 -2.31
N ASP A 5 6.07 -17.01 -2.11
CA ASP A 5 6.36 -16.47 -0.78
C ASP A 5 5.10 -15.92 -0.11
N TRP A 6 4.28 -15.20 -0.88
CA TRP A 6 2.98 -14.70 -0.42
C TRP A 6 2.00 -15.82 -0.09
N LYS A 7 1.94 -16.89 -0.90
CA LYS A 7 1.09 -18.06 -0.63
C LYS A 7 1.53 -18.80 0.63
N ALA A 8 2.85 -18.94 0.85
CA ALA A 8 3.41 -19.52 2.06
C ALA A 8 3.06 -18.67 3.29
N LEU A 9 3.12 -17.34 3.17
CA LEU A 9 2.71 -16.44 4.24
C LEU A 9 1.21 -16.57 4.55
N LEU A 10 0.35 -16.55 3.52
CA LEU A 10 -1.10 -16.71 3.66
C LEU A 10 -1.47 -18.00 4.40
N ALA A 11 -0.79 -19.11 4.12
CA ALA A 11 -1.01 -20.39 4.79
C ALA A 11 -0.69 -20.36 6.30
N ASN A 12 0.16 -19.43 6.74
CA ASN A 12 0.58 -19.29 8.14
C ASN A 12 -0.16 -18.16 8.89
N LEU A 13 -1.00 -17.38 8.20
CA LEU A 13 -1.73 -16.26 8.80
C LEU A 13 -3.19 -16.63 9.06
N ASN A 14 -3.66 -16.40 10.28
CA ASN A 14 -5.09 -16.29 10.57
C ASN A 14 -5.56 -14.90 10.13
N ILE A 15 -5.88 -14.74 8.85
CA ILE A 15 -6.36 -13.46 8.33
C ILE A 15 -7.83 -13.30 8.70
N ILE A 16 -8.12 -12.31 9.53
CA ILE A 16 -9.50 -11.88 9.80
C ILE A 16 -9.91 -10.99 8.63
N THR A 17 -10.42 -11.59 7.56
CA THR A 17 -11.15 -10.84 6.53
C THR A 17 -12.59 -10.66 7.01
N ASN A 18 -13.14 -9.43 6.96
CA ASN A 18 -14.56 -9.13 7.23
C ASN A 18 -15.51 -9.77 6.19
N GLY A 19 -15.52 -11.11 6.08
CA GLY A 19 -16.28 -11.87 5.07
C GLY A 19 -15.60 -13.15 4.52
N ASP A 20 -14.71 -13.79 5.28
CA ASP A 20 -14.18 -15.16 5.10
C ASP A 20 -13.36 -15.54 3.85
N LYS A 21 -13.14 -14.68 2.84
CA LYS A 21 -12.24 -15.03 1.72
C LYS A 21 -11.38 -13.87 1.21
N VAL A 22 -10.09 -14.16 1.00
CA VAL A 22 -9.19 -13.35 0.18
C VAL A 22 -9.84 -13.10 -1.19
N THR A 23 -9.70 -11.88 -1.70
CA THR A 23 -10.25 -11.51 -3.02
C THR A 23 -9.11 -11.02 -3.92
N PRO A 24 -8.34 -11.95 -4.52
CA PRO A 24 -7.24 -11.61 -5.42
C PRO A 24 -7.63 -10.65 -6.54
N VAL A 25 -6.72 -9.74 -6.87
CA VAL A 25 -6.85 -8.81 -7.99
C VAL A 25 -6.32 -9.45 -9.26
N SER A 26 -7.04 -9.31 -10.37
CA SER A 26 -6.57 -9.80 -11.66
C SER A 26 -5.36 -9.01 -12.17
N THR A 27 -4.49 -9.66 -12.96
CA THR A 27 -3.36 -8.97 -13.62
C THR A 27 -3.84 -7.83 -14.52
N GLU A 28 -4.98 -8.00 -15.20
CA GLU A 28 -5.57 -6.99 -16.09
C GLU A 28 -5.99 -5.73 -15.32
N THR A 29 -6.62 -5.90 -14.16
CA THR A 29 -6.99 -4.79 -13.26
C THR A 29 -5.75 -4.00 -12.84
N LEU A 30 -4.68 -4.69 -12.43
CA LEU A 30 -3.43 -4.03 -12.05
C LEU A 30 -2.78 -3.28 -13.23
N VAL A 31 -2.75 -3.89 -14.42
CA VAL A 31 -2.20 -3.24 -15.64
C VAL A 31 -3.04 -2.03 -16.04
N THR A 32 -4.36 -2.12 -15.92
CA THR A 32 -5.29 -1.01 -16.22
C THR A 32 -5.07 0.14 -15.25
N PHE A 33 -4.93 -0.15 -13.95
CA PHE A 33 -4.60 0.83 -12.93
C PHE A 33 -3.26 1.53 -13.25
N GLU A 34 -2.20 0.77 -13.48
CA GLU A 34 -0.87 1.32 -13.82
C GLU A 34 -0.92 2.23 -15.05
N ARG A 35 -1.63 1.81 -16.10
CA ARG A 35 -1.78 2.59 -17.32
C ARG A 35 -2.55 3.88 -17.06
N LYS A 36 -3.64 3.83 -16.30
CA LYS A 36 -4.47 4.99 -15.97
C LYS A 36 -3.70 6.02 -15.13
N GLN A 37 -2.91 5.54 -14.17
CA GLN A 37 -2.14 6.38 -13.25
C GLN A 37 -0.77 6.80 -13.82
N GLY A 38 -0.35 6.25 -14.96
CA GLY A 38 0.96 6.54 -15.54
C GLY A 38 2.14 6.05 -14.71
N ILE A 39 1.92 5.06 -13.83
CA ILE A 39 2.90 4.58 -12.86
C ILE A 39 2.96 3.06 -12.80
N LYS A 40 4.14 2.51 -12.47
CA LYS A 40 4.29 1.09 -12.20
C LYS A 40 4.15 0.80 -10.71
N LEU A 41 3.39 -0.23 -10.35
CA LEU A 41 3.26 -0.69 -8.97
C LEU A 41 4.48 -1.52 -8.57
N PRO A 42 4.89 -1.51 -7.28
CA PRO A 42 5.97 -2.36 -6.81
C PRO A 42 5.73 -3.84 -7.11
N SER A 43 6.75 -4.59 -7.58
CA SER A 43 6.54 -6.00 -7.95
C SER A 43 6.06 -6.84 -6.76
N SER A 44 6.58 -6.61 -5.56
CA SER A 44 6.15 -7.30 -4.35
C SER A 44 4.67 -7.00 -4.01
N TYR A 45 4.24 -5.75 -4.16
CA TYR A 45 2.85 -5.33 -3.96
C TYR A 45 1.89 -5.89 -5.03
N ARG A 46 2.32 -5.95 -6.31
CA ARG A 46 1.56 -6.60 -7.39
C ARG A 46 1.32 -8.08 -7.08
N SER A 47 2.34 -8.77 -6.59
CA SER A 47 2.22 -10.19 -6.21
C SER A 47 1.32 -10.37 -4.99
N TYR A 48 1.40 -9.46 -4.00
CA TYR A 48 0.47 -9.44 -2.87
C TYR A 48 -0.99 -9.29 -3.33
N CYS A 49 -1.28 -8.32 -4.19
CA CYS A 49 -2.64 -8.07 -4.69
C CYS A 49 -3.23 -9.31 -5.35
N ARG A 50 -2.41 -10.09 -6.06
CA ARG A 50 -2.81 -11.34 -6.75
C ARG A 50 -2.97 -12.55 -5.84
N VAL A 51 -2.55 -12.47 -4.57
CA VAL A 51 -2.66 -13.58 -3.61
C VAL A 51 -3.67 -13.26 -2.51
N PHE A 52 -3.60 -12.07 -1.93
CA PHE A 52 -4.43 -11.66 -0.80
C PHE A 52 -5.62 -10.81 -1.22
N GLY A 53 -5.40 -9.87 -2.14
CA GLY A 53 -6.33 -8.78 -2.36
C GLY A 53 -6.31 -7.74 -1.23
N ALA A 54 -7.40 -7.00 -1.06
CA ALA A 54 -7.57 -6.11 0.07
C ALA A 54 -7.76 -6.91 1.36
N GLY A 55 -7.26 -6.38 2.46
CA GLY A 55 -7.41 -7.04 3.76
C GLY A 55 -6.78 -6.28 4.90
N GLN A 56 -6.97 -6.81 6.10
CA GLN A 56 -6.41 -6.25 7.32
C GLN A 56 -5.32 -7.18 7.87
N PHE A 57 -4.18 -6.60 8.25
CA PHE A 57 -3.10 -7.30 8.93
C PHE A 57 -3.07 -6.94 10.41
N ALA A 58 -2.97 -7.96 11.27
CA ALA A 58 -2.88 -7.85 12.72
C ALA A 58 -3.98 -7.00 13.38
N ASN A 59 -5.16 -6.86 12.74
CA ASN A 59 -6.22 -5.92 13.13
C ASN A 59 -5.78 -4.45 13.24
N LEU A 60 -4.65 -4.10 12.63
CA LEU A 60 -4.02 -2.80 12.73
C LEU A 60 -3.88 -2.11 11.38
N PHE A 61 -3.49 -2.85 10.33
CA PHE A 61 -3.15 -2.27 9.03
C PHE A 61 -4.16 -2.67 7.99
N ASN A 62 -4.91 -1.72 7.44
CA ASN A 62 -5.77 -1.95 6.28
C ASN A 62 -4.92 -1.80 5.02
N ILE A 63 -4.82 -2.83 4.21
CA ILE A 63 -4.10 -2.82 2.94
C ILE A 63 -5.11 -2.66 1.82
N ALA A 64 -5.05 -1.51 1.14
CA ALA A 64 -5.83 -1.21 -0.03
C ALA A 64 -5.26 -1.91 -1.26
N ILE A 65 -6.10 -2.08 -2.29
CA ILE A 65 -5.72 -2.62 -3.61
C ILE A 65 -6.35 -1.79 -4.74
N PRO A 66 -5.77 -1.82 -5.95
CA PRO A 66 -6.42 -1.30 -7.14
C PRO A 66 -7.70 -2.06 -7.50
N GLY A 67 -8.71 -1.33 -7.96
CA GLY A 67 -9.97 -1.90 -8.45
C GLY A 67 -10.86 -2.51 -7.36
N TYR A 68 -10.63 -2.16 -6.09
CA TYR A 68 -11.49 -2.60 -5.00
C TYR A 68 -12.91 -2.04 -5.14
N SER A 69 -13.91 -2.92 -5.10
CA SER A 69 -15.34 -2.57 -5.23
C SER A 69 -16.19 -3.01 -4.03
N GLY A 70 -15.55 -3.28 -2.88
CA GLY A 70 -16.25 -3.66 -1.67
C GLY A 70 -16.85 -2.46 -0.91
N ARG A 71 -17.37 -2.71 0.29
CA ARG A 71 -18.15 -1.72 1.05
C ARG A 71 -17.31 -0.58 1.63
N SER A 72 -16.08 -0.86 2.08
CA SER A 72 -15.26 0.14 2.77
C SER A 72 -14.28 0.79 1.79
N PRO A 73 -14.42 2.09 1.51
CA PRO A 73 -13.59 2.77 0.50
C PRO A 73 -12.10 2.82 0.89
N THR A 74 -11.78 2.66 2.17
CA THR A 74 -10.39 2.62 2.68
C THR A 74 -9.55 1.44 2.15
N TYR A 75 -10.17 0.45 1.49
CA TYR A 75 -9.48 -0.63 0.80
C TYR A 75 -9.26 -0.37 -0.70
N SER A 76 -9.67 0.78 -1.23
CA SER A 76 -9.42 1.21 -2.60
C SER A 76 -8.22 2.15 -2.66
N VAL A 77 -7.22 1.79 -3.46
CA VAL A 77 -6.09 2.69 -3.73
C VAL A 77 -6.56 3.97 -4.41
N GLU A 78 -7.56 3.88 -5.29
CA GLU A 78 -8.15 5.05 -5.96
C GLU A 78 -8.77 6.04 -4.97
N TYR A 79 -9.45 5.53 -3.93
CA TYR A 79 -9.98 6.37 -2.87
C TYR A 79 -8.84 7.06 -2.09
N LEU A 80 -7.81 6.31 -1.69
CA LEU A 80 -6.66 6.87 -0.97
C LEU A 80 -5.90 7.91 -1.81
N SER A 81 -5.75 7.69 -3.13
CA SER A 81 -5.14 8.66 -4.04
C SER A 81 -5.91 9.98 -4.13
N ASN A 82 -7.23 9.96 -4.02
CA ASN A 82 -8.00 11.21 -3.99
C ASN A 82 -7.77 11.96 -2.67
N SER A 83 -7.78 11.27 -1.54
CA SER A 83 -7.47 11.86 -0.24
C SER A 83 -6.05 12.40 -0.14
N GLN A 84 -5.09 11.78 -0.85
CA GLN A 84 -3.71 12.25 -0.97
C GLN A 84 -3.62 13.62 -1.65
N ILE A 85 -4.43 13.91 -2.66
CA ILE A 85 -4.42 15.21 -3.34
C ILE A 85 -4.86 16.31 -2.37
N GLU A 86 -5.97 16.09 -1.67
CA GLU A 86 -6.48 17.02 -0.67
C GLU A 86 -5.45 17.28 0.45
N LEU A 87 -4.77 16.23 0.91
CA LEU A 87 -3.74 16.33 1.93
C LEU A 87 -2.49 17.07 1.44
N ALA A 88 -2.06 16.82 0.21
CA ALA A 88 -0.93 17.51 -0.37
C ALA A 88 -1.18 19.02 -0.51
N ASP A 89 -2.41 19.41 -0.84
CA ASP A 89 -2.79 20.82 -0.93
C ASP A 89 -2.81 21.47 0.46
N GLN A 90 -3.34 20.79 1.48
CA GLN A 90 -3.29 21.26 2.88
C GLN A 90 -1.85 21.45 3.38
N LEU A 91 -0.95 20.52 3.10
CA LEU A 91 0.46 20.64 3.49
C LEU A 91 1.15 21.82 2.79
N ALA A 92 0.83 22.04 1.52
CA ALA A 92 1.37 23.18 0.76
C ALA A 92 0.89 24.53 1.32
N GLU A 93 -0.38 24.63 1.76
CA GLU A 93 -0.90 25.83 2.44
C GLU A 93 -0.19 26.13 3.76
N LEU A 94 0.31 25.10 4.44
CA LEU A 94 1.12 25.22 5.65
C LEU A 94 2.62 25.50 5.38
N GLY A 95 3.00 25.69 4.11
CA GLY A 95 4.39 25.94 3.70
C GLY A 95 5.30 24.70 3.78
N THR A 96 4.71 23.51 3.88
CA THR A 96 5.46 22.24 3.88
C THR A 96 5.65 21.76 2.45
N ASP A 97 6.83 21.21 2.14
CA ASP A 97 7.08 20.60 0.83
C ASP A 97 6.21 19.33 0.66
N ALA A 98 5.16 19.46 -0.14
CA ALA A 98 4.24 18.37 -0.44
C ALA A 98 4.64 17.55 -1.68
N SER A 99 5.81 17.79 -2.29
CA SER A 99 6.24 17.14 -3.54
C SER A 99 6.21 15.62 -3.44
N GLN A 100 6.71 15.07 -2.31
CA GLN A 100 6.70 13.63 -2.04
C GLN A 100 5.28 13.07 -1.95
N ILE A 101 4.39 13.76 -1.24
CA ILE A 101 3.01 13.32 -1.11
C ILE A 101 2.31 13.35 -2.47
N LYS A 102 2.52 14.37 -3.31
CA LYS A 102 1.86 14.48 -4.62
C LYS A 102 2.17 13.33 -5.58
N ARG A 103 3.39 12.78 -5.54
CA ARG A 103 3.80 11.67 -6.42
C ARG A 103 3.60 10.28 -5.82
N SER A 104 3.30 10.20 -4.53
CA SER A 104 3.22 8.93 -3.82
C SER A 104 2.05 8.04 -4.25
N ILE A 105 2.12 6.76 -3.90
CA ILE A 105 1.00 5.81 -4.04
C ILE A 105 0.62 5.31 -2.65
N PHE A 106 -0.47 5.83 -2.09
CA PHE A 106 -1.01 5.38 -0.82
C PHE A 106 -1.62 3.98 -0.97
N PHE A 107 -1.25 3.06 -0.08
CA PHE A 107 -1.71 1.68 -0.12
C PHE A 107 -2.20 1.16 1.24
N SER A 108 -2.00 1.90 2.33
CA SER A 108 -2.44 1.43 3.63
C SER A 108 -2.78 2.57 4.58
N PHE A 109 -3.69 2.28 5.50
CA PHE A 109 -4.06 3.10 6.64
C PHE A 109 -4.08 2.22 7.89
N ASP A 110 -3.49 2.70 8.98
CA ASP A 110 -3.43 1.98 10.25
C ASP A 110 -4.49 2.45 11.27
N LEU A 111 -4.67 1.69 12.35
CA LEU A 111 -5.65 2.00 13.41
C LEU A 111 -5.33 3.29 14.18
N ILE A 112 -4.07 3.74 14.19
CA ILE A 112 -3.64 4.96 14.88
C ILE A 112 -3.77 6.22 14.01
N GLY A 113 -4.18 6.05 12.75
CA GLY A 113 -4.47 7.13 11.81
C GLY A 113 -3.31 7.51 10.90
N SER A 114 -2.25 6.70 10.85
CA SER A 114 -1.15 6.88 9.90
C SER A 114 -1.53 6.34 8.54
N ASN A 115 -0.96 6.94 7.51
CA ASN A 115 -1.04 6.44 6.15
C ASN A 115 0.32 5.89 5.71
N HIS A 116 0.33 4.84 4.90
CA HIS A 116 1.53 4.29 4.32
C HIS A 116 1.47 4.32 2.80
N PHE A 117 2.58 4.68 2.19
CA PHE A 117 2.66 4.93 0.76
C PHE A 117 4.02 4.53 0.18
N PHE A 118 4.04 4.34 -1.14
CA PHE A 118 5.26 4.20 -1.92
C PHE A 118 5.72 5.54 -2.46
N ASP A 119 7.03 5.80 -2.48
CA ASP A 119 7.61 6.92 -3.21
C ASP A 119 8.27 6.43 -4.52
N PRO A 120 7.68 6.69 -5.70
CA PRO A 120 8.19 6.21 -6.98
C PRO A 120 9.55 6.81 -7.39
N GLU A 121 9.97 7.90 -6.75
CA GLU A 121 11.31 8.48 -6.97
C GLU A 121 12.38 7.83 -6.09
N ASP A 122 12.02 7.14 -5.00
CA ASP A 122 12.95 6.38 -4.15
C ASP A 122 12.92 4.89 -4.53
N ILE A 123 13.52 4.59 -5.70
CA ILE A 123 13.65 3.23 -6.23
C ILE A 123 14.71 2.45 -5.45
N THR A 124 14.31 1.36 -4.81
CA THR A 124 15.19 0.53 -3.98
C THR A 124 15.69 -0.73 -4.71
N ASP A 125 14.94 -1.23 -5.70
CA ASP A 125 15.38 -2.26 -6.64
C ASP A 125 14.82 -1.96 -8.04
N LYS A 126 15.66 -1.46 -8.94
CA LYS A 126 15.26 -1.11 -10.31
C LYS A 126 14.87 -2.32 -11.16
N HIS A 127 15.42 -3.51 -10.87
CA HIS A 127 15.20 -4.71 -11.68
C HIS A 127 13.84 -5.33 -11.39
N LYS A 128 13.37 -5.18 -10.15
CA LYS A 128 12.07 -5.64 -9.70
C LYS A 128 11.04 -4.52 -9.60
N THR A 129 11.41 -3.28 -9.92
CA THR A 129 10.57 -2.10 -9.72
C THR A 129 10.06 -2.08 -8.28
N GLU A 130 10.95 -1.95 -7.31
CA GLU A 130 10.59 -1.78 -5.90
C GLU A 130 10.87 -0.35 -5.46
N TYR A 131 10.00 0.17 -4.59
CA TYR A 131 10.08 1.51 -4.03
C TYR A 131 10.14 1.44 -2.51
N ALA A 132 10.77 2.42 -1.89
CA ALA A 132 10.72 2.58 -0.45
C ALA A 132 9.29 2.83 0.04
N VAL A 133 9.00 2.36 1.25
CA VAL A 133 7.74 2.59 1.95
C VAL A 133 7.95 3.68 2.98
N TYR A 134 7.02 4.61 3.00
CA TYR A 134 6.97 5.72 3.94
C TYR A 134 5.69 5.66 4.76
N THR A 135 5.76 6.24 5.95
CA THR A 135 4.63 6.47 6.84
C THR A 135 4.46 7.96 7.02
N LEU A 136 3.23 8.44 6.74
CA LEU A 136 2.77 9.77 7.08
C LEU A 136 1.97 9.69 8.38
N PHE A 137 2.54 10.25 9.44
CA PHE A 137 1.93 10.31 10.75
C PHE A 137 0.90 11.45 10.83
N ARG A 138 0.02 11.40 11.84
CA ARG A 138 -1.02 12.42 12.05
C ARG A 138 -0.49 13.83 12.31
N ASN A 139 0.74 13.95 12.79
CA ASN A 139 1.43 15.23 12.99
C ASN A 139 2.09 15.74 11.70
N CYS A 140 1.79 15.12 10.55
CA CYS A 140 2.36 15.42 9.24
C CYS A 140 3.84 15.06 9.06
N ASP A 141 4.45 14.35 10.02
CA ASP A 141 5.80 13.82 9.84
C ASP A 141 5.79 12.67 8.84
N VAL A 142 6.78 12.66 7.96
CA VAL A 142 7.02 11.58 7.00
C VAL A 142 8.30 10.85 7.38
N GLN A 143 8.22 9.53 7.55
CA GLN A 143 9.38 8.69 7.83
C GLN A 143 9.40 7.48 6.92
N ARG A 144 10.60 7.11 6.44
CA ARG A 144 10.80 5.86 5.73
C ARG A 144 10.65 4.70 6.72
N SER A 145 9.71 3.79 6.47
CA SER A 145 9.40 2.66 7.36
C SER A 145 9.89 1.30 6.83
N ALA A 146 10.10 1.16 5.52
CA ALA A 146 10.69 -0.04 4.93
C ALA A 146 11.39 0.25 3.60
N ILE A 147 12.28 -0.64 3.15
CA ILE A 147 12.97 -0.53 1.87
C ILE A 147 12.13 -1.09 0.70
N TYR A 148 11.13 -1.95 0.97
CA TYR A 148 10.13 -2.38 0.00
C TYR A 148 8.89 -2.96 0.70
N PHE A 149 7.81 -3.19 -0.04
CA PHE A 149 6.53 -3.60 0.52
C PHE A 149 6.57 -4.92 1.31
N TRP A 150 7.34 -5.92 0.86
CA TRP A 150 7.47 -7.18 1.62
C TRP A 150 8.00 -6.95 3.04
N GLU A 151 9.04 -6.12 3.18
CA GLU A 151 9.62 -5.80 4.48
C GLU A 151 8.61 -5.04 5.35
N PHE A 152 7.83 -4.13 4.78
CA PHE A 152 6.74 -3.47 5.51
C PHE A 152 5.75 -4.50 6.08
N ILE A 153 5.30 -5.47 5.28
CA ILE A 153 4.36 -6.50 5.78
C ILE A 153 5.00 -7.37 6.86
N THR A 154 6.22 -7.87 6.65
CA THR A 154 6.83 -8.83 7.59
C THR A 154 7.36 -8.17 8.85
N LEU A 155 7.95 -6.98 8.76
CA LEU A 155 8.52 -6.28 9.90
C LEU A 155 7.49 -5.41 10.61
N SER A 156 6.77 -4.57 9.88
CA SER A 156 5.87 -3.57 10.47
C SER A 156 4.50 -4.16 10.79
N CYS A 157 3.90 -4.94 9.88
CA CYS A 157 2.55 -5.45 10.10
C CYS A 157 2.50 -6.71 10.96
N LEU A 158 3.49 -7.60 10.83
CA LEU A 158 3.50 -8.89 11.54
C LEU A 158 4.38 -8.90 12.79
N GLY A 159 5.33 -7.96 12.88
CA GLY A 159 6.32 -7.87 13.97
C GLY A 159 7.23 -9.08 13.98
N ASN A 160 8.46 -8.96 13.44
CA ASN A 160 9.52 -9.99 13.39
C ASN A 160 9.18 -11.28 14.15
N LYS A 161 8.57 -12.25 13.47
CA LYS A 161 8.36 -13.61 13.99
C LYS A 161 9.45 -14.54 13.45
#